data_AF-A0A4U9TDU8-F1
#
_entry.id   AF-A0A4U9TDU8-F1
#
_cell.length_a   1.000
_cell.length_b   1.000
_cell.length_c   1.000
_cell.angle_alpha   90.00
_cell.angle_beta   90.00
_cell.angle_gamma   90.00
#
_symmetry.space_group_name_H-M   'P 1'
#
loop_
_entity.id
_entity.type
_entity.pdbx_description
1 polymer ?
#
loop_
_entity_poly.entity_id
_entity_poly.type
_entity_poly.pdbx_seq_one_letter_code
_entity_poly.pdbx_strand_id
1 'polypeptide(L)'
;MFANAGNLPLEVVNIQQSGCRAAAICAAVGAGEYSSFTEAVLVIQPEVHTYYPDAAANRRLRDRFAGYLNIAQALNEANQHANH
;
A
#
# COMPACT_ATOMS: atom_id res chain seq x y z
N MET A 1 -1.23 8.72 6.47
CA MET A 1 -1.90 7.82 7.45
C MET A 1 -1.28 6.44 7.47
N PHE A 2 -1.17 5.73 6.34
CA PHE A 2 -0.64 4.36 6.27
C PHE A 2 0.81 4.20 6.78
N ALA A 3 1.75 5.06 6.34
CA ALA A 3 3.12 5.06 6.87
C ALA A 3 3.13 5.21 8.41
N ASN A 4 2.35 6.16 8.93
CA ASN A 4 2.22 6.39 10.37
C ASN A 4 1.56 5.20 11.08
N ALA A 5 0.57 4.52 10.50
CA ALA A 5 -0.08 3.36 11.13
C ALA A 5 0.87 2.17 11.20
N GLY A 6 1.59 1.87 10.12
CA GLY A 6 2.57 0.78 10.04
C GLY A 6 3.90 1.08 10.74
N ASN A 7 4.17 2.35 11.09
CA ASN A 7 5.43 2.83 11.63
C ASN A 7 6.65 2.51 10.73
N LEU A 8 6.43 2.50 9.41
CA LEU A 8 7.43 2.17 8.40
C LEU A 8 7.34 3.19 7.25
N PRO A 9 8.45 3.50 6.57
CA PRO A 9 8.41 4.24 5.32
C PRO A 9 7.48 3.56 4.31
N LEU A 10 6.68 4.36 3.61
CA LEU A 10 5.77 3.88 2.57
C LEU A 10 6.17 4.48 1.23
N GLU A 11 6.62 3.63 0.33
CA GLU A 11 6.91 4.00 -1.06
C GLU A 11 5.62 3.89 -1.89
N VAL A 12 5.29 4.96 -2.60
CA VAL A 12 4.13 5.04 -3.49
C VAL A 12 4.64 5.37 -4.88
N VAL A 13 4.33 4.48 -5.82
CA VAL A 13 4.60 4.70 -7.24
C VAL A 13 3.56 5.67 -7.79
N ASN A 14 4.02 6.82 -8.30
CA ASN A 14 3.15 7.82 -8.92
C ASN A 14 2.84 7.41 -10.37
N ILE A 15 1.78 6.63 -10.57
CA ILE A 15 1.41 6.11 -11.87
C ILE A 15 -0.12 6.05 -12.04
N GLN A 16 -0.61 6.59 -13.16
CA GLN A 16 -2.04 6.60 -13.48
C GLN A 16 -2.48 5.34 -14.26
N GLN A 17 -1.61 4.80 -15.12
CA GLN A 17 -1.94 3.72 -16.06
C GLN A 17 -0.95 2.56 -15.94
N SER A 18 -0.86 1.98 -14.73
CA SER A 18 0.10 0.90 -14.43
C SER A 18 -0.03 -0.30 -15.37
N GLY A 19 -1.26 -0.70 -15.71
CA GLY A 19 -1.53 -1.78 -16.65
C GLY A 19 -1.03 -1.50 -18.06
N CYS A 20 -1.37 -0.34 -18.64
CA CYS A 20 -0.90 0.03 -19.98
C CYS A 20 0.62 0.16 -20.04
N ARG A 21 1.24 0.68 -18.98
CA ARG A 21 2.70 0.77 -18.89
C ARG A 21 3.35 -0.60 -18.85
N ALA A 22 2.82 -1.53 -18.06
CA ALA A 22 3.30 -2.91 -18.02
C ALA A 22 3.16 -3.58 -19.41
N ALA A 23 2.04 -3.40 -20.09
CA ALA A 23 1.83 -3.93 -21.44
C ALA A 23 2.84 -3.37 -22.45
N ALA A 24 3.12 -2.06 -22.40
CA ALA A 24 4.13 -1.44 -23.26
C ALA A 24 5.54 -1.98 -23.00
N ILE A 25 5.91 -2.20 -21.72
CA ILE A 25 7.17 -2.85 -21.35
C ILE A 25 7.23 -4.27 -21.93
N CYS A 26 6.15 -5.05 -21.80
CA CYS A 26 6.08 -6.39 -22.39
C CYS A 26 6.25 -6.38 -23.91
N ALA A 27 5.62 -5.43 -24.61
CA ALA A 27 5.77 -5.29 -26.05
C ALA A 27 7.20 -4.92 -26.44
N ALA A 28 7.85 -4.00 -25.72
CA ALA A 28 9.22 -3.60 -25.98
C ALA A 28 10.22 -4.75 -25.77
N VAL A 29 10.08 -5.53 -24.71
CA VAL A 29 10.90 -6.74 -24.48
C VAL A 29 10.62 -7.79 -25.57
N GLY A 30 9.35 -8.04 -25.90
CA GLY A 30 8.97 -9.01 -26.94
C GLY A 30 9.41 -8.61 -28.35
N ALA A 31 9.54 -7.31 -28.63
CA ALA A 31 10.06 -6.77 -29.87
C ALA A 31 11.60 -6.76 -29.94
N GLY A 32 12.29 -7.06 -28.82
CA GLY A 32 13.74 -7.07 -28.74
C GLY A 32 14.38 -5.70 -28.48
N GLU A 33 13.60 -4.66 -28.16
CA GLU A 33 14.12 -3.33 -27.78
C GLU A 33 14.88 -3.37 -26.44
N TYR A 34 14.52 -4.30 -25.56
CA TYR A 34 15.24 -4.61 -24.33
C TYR A 34 15.51 -6.11 -24.26
N SER A 35 16.69 -6.50 -23.77
CA SER A 35 17.11 -7.90 -23.65
C SER A 35 16.33 -8.68 -22.59
N SER A 36 15.77 -7.98 -21.61
CA SER A 36 15.01 -8.58 -20.51
C SER A 36 14.03 -7.60 -19.87
N PHE A 37 13.06 -8.14 -19.13
CA PHE A 37 12.16 -7.33 -18.29
C PHE A 37 12.91 -6.55 -17.21
N THR A 38 13.96 -7.15 -16.64
CA THR A 38 14.79 -6.48 -15.62
C THR A 38 15.43 -5.22 -16.18
N GLU A 39 16.03 -5.31 -17.38
CA GLU A 39 16.58 -4.15 -18.07
C GLU A 39 15.50 -3.10 -18.37
N ALA A 40 14.38 -3.52 -18.97
CA ALA A 40 13.31 -2.61 -19.34
C ALA A 40 12.72 -1.85 -18.14
N VAL A 41 12.54 -2.51 -16.99
CA VAL A 41 12.02 -1.88 -15.76
C VAL A 41 13.03 -0.91 -15.13
N LEU A 42 14.34 -1.21 -15.20
CA LEU A 42 15.38 -0.32 -14.70
C LEU A 42 15.54 0.95 -15.54
N VAL A 43 15.35 0.84 -16.86
CA VAL A 43 15.35 2.00 -17.76
C VAL A 43 14.06 2.80 -17.59
N ILE A 44 12.92 2.12 -17.55
CA ILE A 44 11.60 2.74 -17.45
C ILE A 44 11.18 2.75 -15.98
N GLN A 45 11.85 3.55 -15.17
CA GLN A 45 11.50 3.73 -13.76
C GLN A 45 10.40 4.80 -13.58
N PRO A 46 9.32 4.50 -12.86
CA PRO A 46 8.30 5.48 -12.55
C PRO A 46 8.79 6.41 -11.42
N GLU A 47 8.17 7.58 -11.29
CA GLU A 47 8.39 8.42 -10.13
C GLU A 47 7.91 7.69 -8.87
N VAL A 48 8.76 7.66 -7.84
CA VAL A 48 8.45 7.09 -6.53
C VAL A 48 8.47 8.21 -5.52
N HIS A 49 7.40 8.30 -4.72
CA HIS A 49 7.35 9.19 -3.58
C HIS A 49 7.33 8.39 -2.28
N THR A 50 8.22 8.75 -1.35
CA THR A 50 8.34 8.09 -0.05
C THR A 50 7.71 8.94 1.04
N TYR A 51 6.74 8.36 1.73
CA TYR A 51 6.14 8.93 2.93
C TYR A 51 6.78 8.34 4.18
N TYR A 52 7.41 9.17 4.99
CA TYR A 52 8.02 8.75 6.25
C TYR A 52 7.02 8.80 7.41
N PRO A 53 7.13 7.87 8.37
CA PRO A 53 6.25 7.86 9.53
C PRO A 53 6.55 9.03 10.48
N ASP A 54 5.49 9.63 11.00
CA ASP A 54 5.54 10.50 12.19
C ASP A 54 5.23 9.66 13.45
N ALA A 55 6.19 9.65 14.38
CA ALA A 55 6.09 8.92 15.64
C ALA A 55 4.93 9.41 16.53
N ALA A 56 4.62 10.71 16.52
CA ALA A 56 3.49 11.24 17.30
C ALA A 56 2.15 10.79 16.71
N ALA A 57 2.03 10.82 15.38
CA ALA A 57 0.86 10.28 14.69
C ALA A 57 0.73 8.76 14.86
N ASN A 58 1.83 8.00 14.88
CA ASN A 58 1.80 6.54 15.13
C ASN A 58 1.19 6.24 16.50
N ARG A 59 1.67 6.89 17.57
CA ARG A 59 1.13 6.72 18.93
C ARG A 59 -0.37 6.99 18.97
N ARG A 60 -0.78 8.15 18.44
CA ARG A 60 -2.20 8.52 18.36
C ARG A 60 -3.05 7.51 17.58
N LEU A 61 -2.52 6.94 16.50
CA LEU A 61 -3.21 5.92 15.71
C LEU A 61 -3.32 4.59 16.47
N ARG A 62 -2.30 4.18 17.23
CA ARG A 62 -2.35 2.99 18.08
C ARG A 62 -3.44 3.11 19.15
N ASP A 63 -3.52 4.25 19.83
CA ASP A 63 -4.54 4.47 20.87
C ASP A 63 -5.96 4.41 20.29
N ARG A 64 -6.17 5.05 19.12
CA ARG A 64 -7.45 5.00 18.40
C ARG A 64 -7.80 3.59 17.93
N PHE A 65 -6.82 2.83 17.45
CA PHE A 65 -7.03 1.47 17.00
C PHE A 65 -7.40 0.53 18.17
N ALA A 66 -6.80 0.71 19.34
CA ALA A 66 -7.22 -0.01 20.54
C ALA A 66 -8.68 0.28 20.90
N GLY A 67 -9.10 1.55 20.84
CA GLY A 67 -10.51 1.92 21.01
C GLY A 67 -11.44 1.28 19.97
N TYR A 68 -11.02 1.26 18.70
CA TYR A 68 -11.76 0.57 17.62
C TYR A 68 -11.94 -0.92 17.91
N LEU A 69 -10.89 -1.62 18.35
CA LEU A 69 -10.96 -3.05 18.68
C LEU A 69 -11.94 -3.31 19.82
N ASN A 70 -11.94 -2.48 20.86
CA ASN A 70 -12.88 -2.61 21.98
C ASN A 70 -14.35 -2.48 21.51
N ILE A 71 -14.62 -1.51 20.64
CA ILE A 71 -15.97 -1.32 20.08
C ILE A 71 -16.35 -2.51 19.19
N ALA A 72 -15.46 -2.95 18.31
CA ALA A 72 -15.69 -4.09 17.45
C ALA A 72 -16.00 -5.37 18.24
N GLN A 73 -15.28 -5.58 19.35
CA GLN A 73 -15.51 -6.69 20.26
C GLN A 73 -16.89 -6.61 20.92
N ALA A 74 -17.25 -5.45 21.50
CA ALA A 74 -18.53 -5.25 22.15
C ALA A 74 -19.72 -5.46 21.19
N LEU A 75 -19.59 -4.99 19.95
CA LEU A 75 -20.61 -5.20 18.91
C LEU A 75 -20.74 -6.68 18.53
N ASN A 76 -19.62 -7.40 18.45
CA ASN A 76 -19.64 -8.82 18.16
C ASN A 76 -20.34 -9.61 19.28
N GLU A 77 -20.04 -9.32 20.55
CA GLU A 77 -20.69 -9.95 21.71
C GLU A 77 -22.21 -9.66 21.75
N ALA A 78 -22.62 -8.41 21.52
CA ALA A 78 -24.03 -8.03 21.47
C ALA A 78 -24.79 -8.77 20.35
N ASN A 79 -24.19 -8.91 19.18
CA ASN A 79 -24.77 -9.66 18.06
C ASN A 79 -24.88 -11.17 18.35
N GLN A 80 -23.96 -11.74 19.13
CA GLN A 80 -24.06 -13.14 19.54
C GLN A 80 -25.22 -13.34 20.52
N HIS A 81 -25.39 -12.45 21.51
CA HIS A 81 -26.49 -12.53 22.47
C HIS A 81 -27.87 -12.26 21.86
N ALA A 82 -27.97 -11.50 20.75
CA ALA A 82 -29.24 -11.25 20.08
C ALA A 82 -29.75 -12.42 19.21
N ASN A 83 -28.89 -13.40 18.92
CA ASN A 83 -29.20 -14.57 18.09
C ASN A 83 -29.44 -15.87 18.89
N HIS A 84 -29.51 -15.76 20.22
CA HIS A 84 -29.88 -16.84 21.16
C HIS A 84 -31.19 -16.48 21.87
#